data_AF-A0A259C8I6-F1
#
_entry.id   AF-A0A259C8I6-F1
#
_cell.length_a   1.000
_cell.length_b   1.000
_cell.length_c   1.000
_cell.angle_alpha   90.00
_cell.angle_beta   90.00
_cell.angle_gamma   90.00
#
_symmetry.space_group_name_H-M   'P 1'
#
loop_
_entity.id
_entity.type
_entity.pdbx_description
1 polymer ?
#
loop_
_entity_poly.entity_id
_entity_poly.type
_entity_poly.pdbx_seq_one_letter_code
_entity_poly.pdbx_strand_id
1 'polypeptide(L)'
;MLDWSDTRSSVPAPAPVLPAEASDATGLGAIDRNGARVSVDEKRMINARADVNQLLPLKYKWAWEKYLSGCNNHWMPTEVSMQADIALWKSRDGLTEDERRMVKRNLGFFAASESLVANNIVLAIYRHLTNPECRQYLLRQAFEEAVHTHTFQYIVESLGLDEGELFNMYREVPSITDKAAWALKHTQNLDDPEFRTGTPEADRDFLRDLVAFYVIFEGMWFYTGFAQILSLGRRNKMVGIAEQYQYIL
;
A
#
# COMPACT_ATOMS: atom_id res chain seq x y z
N MET A 1 8.27 17.42 -21.06
CA MET A 1 7.38 18.20 -20.17
C MET A 1 6.10 18.43 -20.95
N LEU A 2 4.99 17.80 -20.56
CA LEU A 2 3.69 18.13 -21.12
C LEU A 2 3.17 19.36 -20.36
N ASP A 3 3.05 20.47 -21.08
CA ASP A 3 2.47 21.72 -20.57
C ASP A 3 0.94 21.61 -20.63
N TRP A 4 0.29 21.83 -19.49
CA TRP A 4 -1.16 21.70 -19.29
C TRP A 4 -1.81 23.03 -18.93
N SER A 5 -1.21 24.16 -19.30
CA SER A 5 -1.61 25.49 -18.84
C SER A 5 -2.73 26.19 -19.63
N ASP A 6 -3.51 25.50 -20.48
CA ASP A 6 -4.63 26.19 -21.13
C ASP A 6 -5.85 25.31 -21.44
N THR A 7 -6.86 25.36 -20.55
CA THR A 7 -8.25 25.08 -20.91
C THR A 7 -9.16 25.98 -20.08
N ARG A 8 -9.45 27.20 -20.59
CA ARG A 8 -10.63 27.96 -20.16
C ARG A 8 -11.86 27.33 -20.81
N SER A 9 -12.69 26.60 -20.04
CA SER A 9 -14.03 26.22 -20.48
C SER A 9 -15.07 27.12 -19.82
N SER A 10 -16.05 27.57 -20.61
CA SER A 10 -17.17 28.40 -20.18
C SER A 10 -18.13 27.58 -19.30
N VAL A 11 -18.41 28.06 -18.09
CA VAL A 11 -19.31 27.41 -17.12
C VAL A 11 -20.78 27.62 -17.54
N PRO A 12 -21.57 26.57 -17.80
CA PRO A 12 -23.02 26.69 -17.94
C PRO A 12 -23.70 26.76 -16.55
N ALA A 13 -24.83 27.44 -16.46
CA ALA A 13 -25.62 27.61 -15.24
C ALA A 13 -26.13 26.27 -14.66
N PRO A 14 -26.32 26.15 -13.33
CA PRO A 14 -26.67 24.89 -12.69
C PRO A 14 -28.13 24.50 -12.99
N ALA A 15 -28.32 23.26 -13.43
CA ALA A 15 -29.63 22.64 -13.56
C ALA A 15 -30.20 22.21 -12.18
N PRO A 16 -31.52 22.04 -12.04
CA PRO A 16 -32.15 21.68 -10.77
C PRO A 16 -31.69 20.29 -10.31
N VAL A 17 -31.34 20.18 -9.04
CA VAL A 17 -30.92 18.92 -8.40
C VAL A 17 -32.16 18.09 -8.09
N LEU A 18 -32.44 17.09 -8.92
CA LEU A 18 -33.33 15.98 -8.55
C LEU A 18 -32.61 15.09 -7.52
N PRO A 19 -33.34 14.41 -6.60
CA PRO A 19 -32.72 13.49 -5.67
C PRO A 19 -32.17 12.30 -6.46
N ALA A 20 -30.85 12.29 -6.65
CA ALA A 20 -30.16 11.22 -7.35
C ALA A 20 -30.18 9.95 -6.48
N GLU A 21 -30.67 8.85 -7.05
CA GLU A 21 -30.27 7.52 -6.61
C GLU A 21 -28.73 7.47 -6.51
N ALA A 22 -28.21 6.84 -5.46
CA ALA A 22 -26.77 6.80 -5.21
C ALA A 22 -26.04 6.28 -6.45
N SER A 23 -25.22 7.13 -7.09
CA SER A 23 -24.35 6.68 -8.17
C SER A 23 -23.46 5.57 -7.63
N ASP A 24 -23.36 4.46 -8.36
CA ASP A 24 -22.50 3.36 -7.95
C ASP A 24 -21.04 3.82 -7.82
N ALA A 25 -20.58 3.88 -6.57
CA ALA A 25 -19.23 4.30 -6.19
C ALA A 25 -18.15 3.28 -6.60
N THR A 26 -18.54 2.07 -6.99
CA THR A 26 -17.60 1.01 -7.38
C THR A 26 -17.19 1.12 -8.85
N GLY A 27 -18.09 1.59 -9.73
CA GLY A 27 -17.89 1.62 -11.18
C GLY A 27 -18.35 0.33 -11.89
N LEU A 28 -19.02 -0.58 -11.19
CA LEU A 28 -19.52 -1.86 -11.69
C LEU A 28 -21.00 -1.84 -12.09
N GLY A 29 -21.70 -0.73 -11.82
CA GLY A 29 -23.10 -0.52 -12.10
C GLY A 29 -23.43 -0.42 -13.59
N ALA A 30 -24.72 -0.29 -13.89
CA ALA A 30 -25.18 -0.13 -15.27
C ALA A 30 -24.62 1.15 -15.91
N ILE A 31 -24.21 1.06 -17.18
CA ILE A 31 -23.70 2.20 -17.95
C ILE A 31 -24.84 3.16 -18.24
N ASP A 32 -24.77 4.39 -17.70
CA ASP A 32 -25.68 5.47 -18.06
C ASP A 32 -25.32 6.04 -19.44
N ARG A 33 -26.09 5.64 -20.46
CA ARG A 33 -25.90 6.10 -21.84
C ARG A 33 -26.33 7.54 -22.08
N ASN A 34 -26.99 8.17 -21.11
CA ASN A 34 -27.44 9.56 -21.17
C ASN A 34 -26.62 10.50 -20.27
N GLY A 35 -25.62 9.97 -19.56
CA GLY A 35 -24.78 10.72 -18.64
C GLY A 35 -23.98 11.83 -19.32
N ALA A 36 -23.84 12.97 -18.66
CA ALA A 36 -22.97 14.04 -19.11
C ALA A 36 -21.48 13.67 -18.97
N ARG A 37 -20.60 14.37 -19.69
CA ARG A 37 -19.14 14.24 -19.48
C ARG A 37 -18.78 14.67 -18.06
N VAL A 38 -17.87 13.94 -17.42
CA VAL A 38 -17.39 14.25 -16.07
C VAL A 38 -16.70 15.61 -16.05
N SER A 39 -17.09 16.44 -15.09
CA SER A 39 -16.41 17.70 -14.75
C SER A 39 -15.50 17.52 -13.52
N VAL A 40 -14.45 18.34 -13.42
CA VAL A 40 -13.51 18.31 -12.29
C VAL A 40 -14.22 18.56 -10.95
N ASP A 41 -15.28 19.38 -10.95
CA ASP A 41 -16.01 19.75 -9.74
C ASP A 41 -16.91 18.64 -9.18
N GLU A 42 -17.16 17.57 -9.94
CA GLU A 42 -17.93 16.41 -9.48
C GLU A 42 -17.06 15.36 -8.78
N LYS A 43 -15.74 15.36 -9.01
CA LYS A 43 -14.82 14.38 -8.40
C LYS A 43 -14.54 14.72 -6.93
N ARG A 44 -14.54 13.71 -6.05
CA ARG A 44 -14.20 13.80 -4.62
C ARG A 44 -13.40 12.56 -4.21
N MET A 45 -12.59 12.66 -3.15
CA MET A 45 -11.83 11.51 -2.63
C MET A 45 -12.75 10.38 -2.15
N ILE A 46 -13.80 10.73 -1.42
CA ILE A 46 -14.85 9.82 -0.94
C ILE A 46 -16.21 10.40 -1.32
N ASN A 47 -17.22 9.53 -1.44
CA ASN A 47 -18.62 9.92 -1.66
C ASN A 47 -18.83 10.80 -2.91
N ALA A 48 -18.01 10.60 -3.95
CA ALA A 48 -18.15 11.31 -5.22
C ALA A 48 -19.39 10.83 -6.00
N ARG A 49 -19.90 11.72 -6.88
CA ARG A 49 -20.99 11.42 -7.80
C ARG A 49 -20.55 11.30 -9.26
N ALA A 50 -19.29 11.65 -9.55
CA ALA A 50 -18.70 11.52 -10.86
C ALA A 50 -18.56 10.04 -11.25
N ASP A 51 -18.64 9.75 -12.55
CA ASP A 51 -18.32 8.43 -13.09
C ASP A 51 -16.85 8.07 -12.79
N VAL A 52 -16.67 7.16 -11.83
CA VAL A 52 -15.35 6.72 -11.35
C VAL A 52 -14.59 5.88 -12.39
N ASN A 53 -15.24 5.44 -13.47
CA ASN A 53 -14.56 4.74 -14.56
C ASN A 53 -13.82 5.70 -15.50
N GLN A 54 -14.09 7.00 -15.44
CA GLN A 54 -13.45 8.00 -16.30
C GLN A 54 -12.27 8.69 -15.61
N LEU A 55 -11.05 8.34 -16.01
CA LEU A 55 -9.82 8.93 -15.47
C LEU A 55 -9.77 10.45 -15.66
N LEU A 56 -10.13 10.92 -16.85
CA LEU A 56 -10.05 12.33 -17.22
C LEU A 56 -11.40 13.05 -17.02
N PRO A 57 -11.38 14.36 -16.71
CA PRO A 57 -10.20 15.18 -16.40
C PRO A 57 -9.61 14.87 -15.00
N LEU A 58 -8.29 15.01 -14.86
CA LEU A 58 -7.61 14.80 -13.57
C LEU A 58 -7.93 15.96 -12.60
N LYS A 59 -8.33 15.63 -11.36
CA LYS A 59 -8.48 16.60 -10.26
C LYS A 59 -7.28 16.56 -9.34
N TYR A 60 -6.93 15.38 -8.85
CA TYR A 60 -5.85 15.19 -7.88
C TYR A 60 -4.55 14.85 -8.60
N LYS A 61 -3.93 15.87 -9.21
CA LYS A 61 -2.68 15.71 -9.98
C LYS A 61 -1.54 15.08 -9.15
N TRP A 62 -1.51 15.34 -7.85
CA TRP A 62 -0.53 14.72 -6.94
C TRP A 62 -0.63 13.19 -6.94
N ALA A 63 -1.82 12.60 -7.08
CA ALA A 63 -2.01 11.15 -7.09
C ALA A 63 -1.47 10.56 -8.41
N TRP A 64 -1.72 11.26 -9.52
CA TRP A 64 -1.15 10.90 -10.82
C TRP A 64 0.38 10.98 -10.83
N GLU A 65 0.95 12.03 -10.23
CA GLU A 65 2.39 12.15 -10.07
C GLU A 65 2.98 10.98 -9.26
N LYS A 66 2.33 10.57 -8.17
CA LYS A 66 2.76 9.42 -7.36
C LYS A 66 2.68 8.11 -8.15
N TYR A 67 1.63 7.92 -8.94
CA TYR A 67 1.54 6.78 -9.86
C TYR A 67 2.72 6.74 -10.84
N LEU A 68 3.05 7.86 -11.50
CA LEU A 68 4.18 7.93 -12.42
C LEU A 68 5.52 7.70 -11.71
N SER A 69 5.71 8.26 -10.51
CA SER A 69 6.91 8.00 -9.71
C SER A 69 7.07 6.52 -9.36
N GLY A 70 6.01 5.86 -8.88
CA GLY A 70 6.03 4.42 -8.59
C GLY A 70 6.35 3.59 -9.83
N CYS A 71 5.73 3.89 -10.98
CA CYS A 71 6.05 3.20 -12.24
C CYS A 71 7.53 3.31 -12.66
N ASN A 72 8.16 4.47 -12.43
CA ASN A 72 9.58 4.67 -12.76
C ASN A 72 10.52 3.98 -11.77
N ASN A 73 10.03 3.60 -10.59
CA ASN A 73 10.78 2.87 -9.57
C ASN A 73 10.58 1.35 -9.70
N HIS A 74 10.45 0.83 -10.92
CA HIS A 74 10.32 -0.61 -11.11
C HIS A 74 11.62 -1.34 -10.74
N TRP A 75 11.50 -2.44 -10.02
CA TRP A 75 12.63 -3.30 -9.62
C TRP A 75 12.09 -4.71 -9.33
N MET A 76 12.98 -5.70 -9.29
CA MET A 76 12.66 -7.06 -8.86
C MET A 76 13.67 -7.56 -7.84
N PRO A 77 13.25 -8.28 -6.77
CA PRO A 77 14.17 -8.73 -5.73
C PRO A 77 15.28 -9.64 -6.24
N THR A 78 15.00 -10.43 -7.28
CA THR A 78 15.95 -11.35 -7.90
C THR A 78 17.06 -10.67 -8.71
N GLU A 79 16.97 -9.35 -8.92
CA GLU A 79 18.05 -8.55 -9.52
C GLU A 79 19.20 -8.29 -8.53
N VAL A 80 18.92 -8.41 -7.22
CA VAL A 80 19.90 -8.21 -6.15
C VAL A 80 20.56 -9.54 -5.77
N SER A 81 21.90 -9.58 -5.79
CA SER A 81 22.63 -10.80 -5.47
C SER A 81 22.64 -11.13 -3.98
N MET A 82 22.24 -12.35 -3.63
CA MET A 82 22.26 -12.86 -2.25
C MET A 82 23.55 -13.60 -1.86
N GLN A 83 24.56 -13.71 -2.74
CA GLN A 83 25.71 -14.59 -2.50
C GLN A 83 26.53 -14.22 -1.25
N ALA A 84 26.79 -12.94 -1.03
CA ALA A 84 27.53 -12.47 0.16
C ALA A 84 26.73 -12.74 1.45
N ASP A 85 25.42 -12.52 1.39
CA ASP A 85 24.49 -12.71 2.51
C ASP A 85 24.38 -14.20 2.88
N ILE A 86 24.30 -15.08 1.89
CA ILE A 86 24.31 -16.54 2.08
C ILE A 86 25.60 -16.99 2.75
N ALA A 87 26.76 -16.52 2.27
CA ALA A 87 28.05 -16.87 2.84
C ALA A 87 28.18 -16.37 4.29
N LEU A 88 27.77 -15.12 4.55
CA LEU A 88 27.79 -14.52 5.89
C LEU A 88 26.83 -15.24 6.84
N TRP A 89 25.63 -15.58 6.37
CA TRP A 89 24.61 -16.28 7.16
C TRP A 89 25.06 -17.70 7.54
N LYS A 90 25.71 -18.43 6.62
CA LYS A 90 26.22 -19.78 6.90
C LYS A 90 27.52 -19.79 7.73
N SER A 91 28.27 -18.69 7.73
CA SER A 91 29.47 -18.55 8.54
C SER A 91 29.12 -18.59 10.03
N ARG A 92 29.91 -19.35 10.80
CA ARG A 92 29.79 -19.41 12.26
C ARG A 92 30.00 -18.05 12.92
N ASP A 93 30.97 -17.27 12.42
CA ASP A 93 31.40 -16.01 13.04
C ASP A 93 30.91 -14.77 12.28
N GLY A 94 30.06 -14.94 11.26
CA GLY A 94 29.56 -13.84 10.43
C GLY A 94 28.59 -12.90 11.17
N LEU A 95 27.69 -13.49 11.96
CA LEU A 95 26.68 -12.78 12.74
C LEU A 95 26.65 -13.31 14.16
N THR A 96 26.47 -12.43 15.13
CA THR A 96 26.16 -12.84 16.50
C THR A 96 24.73 -13.40 16.58
N GLU A 97 24.43 -14.13 17.65
CA GLU A 97 23.06 -14.64 17.89
C GLU A 97 22.03 -13.51 17.99
N ASP A 98 22.39 -12.36 18.57
CA ASP A 98 21.50 -11.21 18.65
C ASP A 98 21.26 -10.57 17.27
N GLU A 99 22.30 -10.50 16.42
CA GLU A 99 22.14 -10.03 15.04
C GLU A 99 21.23 -10.98 14.24
N ARG A 100 21.42 -12.29 14.36
CA ARG A 100 20.56 -13.30 13.71
C ARG A 100 19.12 -13.21 14.18
N ARG A 101 18.91 -13.10 15.51
CA ARG A 101 17.59 -12.94 16.10
C ARG A 101 16.91 -11.68 15.59
N MET A 102 17.62 -10.55 15.55
CA MET A 102 17.09 -9.30 15.03
C MET A 102 16.66 -9.45 13.57
N VAL A 103 17.51 -10.02 12.70
CA VAL A 103 17.18 -10.28 11.28
C VAL A 103 15.93 -11.16 11.17
N LYS A 104 15.87 -12.30 11.86
CA LYS A 104 14.69 -13.18 11.80
C LYS A 104 13.41 -12.50 12.27
N ARG A 105 13.46 -11.72 13.35
CA ARG A 105 12.28 -10.99 13.87
C ARG A 105 11.83 -9.88 12.94
N ASN A 106 12.77 -9.21 12.28
CA ASN A 106 12.48 -8.20 11.28
C ASN A 106 11.82 -8.85 10.05
N LEU A 107 12.46 -9.87 9.46
CA LEU A 107 11.90 -10.61 8.32
C LEU A 107 10.52 -11.21 8.63
N GLY A 108 10.34 -11.83 9.80
CA GLY A 108 9.05 -12.42 10.18
C GLY A 108 7.95 -11.38 10.44
N PHE A 109 8.30 -10.15 10.83
CA PHE A 109 7.34 -9.05 10.87
C PHE A 109 6.95 -8.60 9.46
N PHE A 110 7.91 -8.31 8.59
CA PHE A 110 7.63 -7.81 7.25
C PHE A 110 6.95 -8.84 6.34
N ALA A 111 7.37 -10.11 6.37
CA ALA A 111 6.86 -11.16 5.50
C ALA A 111 5.32 -11.30 5.51
N ALA A 112 4.69 -11.17 6.67
CA ALA A 112 3.22 -11.15 6.78
C ALA A 112 2.64 -9.74 6.60
N SER A 113 3.38 -8.71 7.00
CA SER A 113 2.92 -7.32 7.01
C SER A 113 2.61 -6.76 5.62
N GLU A 114 3.43 -7.03 4.61
CA GLU A 114 3.18 -6.52 3.25
C GLU A 114 1.85 -7.06 2.71
N SER A 115 1.54 -8.32 3.01
CA SER A 115 0.24 -8.92 2.66
C SER A 115 -0.92 -8.27 3.43
N LEU A 116 -0.72 -7.84 4.68
CA LEU A 116 -1.76 -7.11 5.43
C LEU A 116 -2.04 -5.73 4.78
N VAL A 117 -1.00 -5.01 4.39
CA VAL A 117 -1.13 -3.71 3.69
C VAL A 117 -1.82 -3.90 2.35
N ALA A 118 -1.37 -4.86 1.52
CA ALA A 118 -1.96 -5.15 0.22
C ALA A 118 -3.45 -5.51 0.34
N ASN A 119 -3.80 -6.39 1.27
CA ASN A 119 -5.19 -6.79 1.52
C ASN A 119 -6.04 -5.60 1.97
N ASN A 120 -5.52 -4.74 2.85
CA ASN A 120 -6.22 -3.53 3.26
C ASN A 120 -6.49 -2.58 2.08
N ILE A 121 -5.49 -2.35 1.22
CA ILE A 121 -5.63 -1.53 0.02
C ILE A 121 -6.77 -2.05 -0.86
N VAL A 122 -6.76 -3.35 -1.17
CA VAL A 122 -7.68 -3.94 -2.15
C VAL A 122 -9.08 -4.13 -1.56
N LEU A 123 -9.19 -4.63 -0.35
CA LEU A 123 -10.47 -5.07 0.23
C LEU A 123 -11.20 -3.94 0.98
N ALA A 124 -10.48 -2.94 1.50
CA ALA A 124 -11.06 -1.83 2.24
C ALA A 124 -10.91 -0.50 1.49
N ILE A 125 -9.68 -0.04 1.26
CA ILE A 125 -9.43 1.33 0.81
C ILE A 125 -9.98 1.60 -0.59
N TYR A 126 -9.69 0.71 -1.54
CA TYR A 126 -10.02 0.91 -2.95
C TYR A 126 -11.52 1.11 -3.17
N ARG A 127 -12.36 0.36 -2.43
CA ARG A 127 -13.82 0.43 -2.48
C ARG A 127 -14.33 1.81 -2.11
N HIS A 128 -13.83 2.40 -1.02
CA HIS A 128 -14.33 3.65 -0.45
C HIS A 128 -13.70 4.90 -1.07
N LEU A 129 -12.56 4.76 -1.74
CA LEU A 129 -11.94 5.84 -2.48
C LEU A 129 -12.60 6.02 -3.86
N THR A 130 -13.49 7.00 -3.98
CA THR A 130 -14.33 7.23 -5.16
C THR A 130 -13.67 8.18 -6.18
N ASN A 131 -12.38 7.99 -6.44
CA ASN A 131 -11.62 8.81 -7.37
C ASN A 131 -10.68 7.97 -8.26
N PRO A 132 -10.76 8.09 -9.59
CA PRO A 132 -10.02 7.22 -10.50
C PRO A 132 -8.51 7.41 -10.46
N GLU A 133 -8.00 8.64 -10.41
CA GLU A 133 -6.55 8.88 -10.38
C GLU A 133 -5.90 8.46 -9.06
N CYS A 134 -6.62 8.54 -7.94
CA CYS A 134 -6.16 7.95 -6.69
C CYS A 134 -6.25 6.42 -6.71
N ARG A 135 -7.32 5.83 -7.24
CA ARG A 135 -7.41 4.38 -7.47
C ARG A 135 -6.28 3.86 -8.37
N GLN A 136 -5.90 4.60 -9.40
CA GLN A 136 -4.76 4.26 -10.25
C GLN A 136 -3.46 4.16 -9.46
N TYR A 137 -3.23 5.06 -8.51
CA TYR A 137 -2.07 4.97 -7.62
C TYR A 137 -2.17 3.77 -6.67
N LEU A 138 -3.35 3.48 -6.11
CA LEU A 138 -3.54 2.29 -5.26
C LEU A 138 -3.26 0.98 -5.99
N LEU A 139 -3.57 0.87 -7.28
CA LEU A 139 -3.21 -0.30 -8.09
C LEU A 139 -1.68 -0.47 -8.18
N ARG A 140 -0.95 0.65 -8.32
CA ARG A 140 0.51 0.62 -8.33
C ARG A 140 1.06 0.23 -6.94
N GLN A 141 0.54 0.83 -5.87
CA GLN A 141 0.96 0.52 -4.51
C GLN A 141 0.70 -0.95 -4.16
N ALA A 142 -0.50 -1.47 -4.44
CA ALA A 142 -0.82 -2.89 -4.17
C ALA A 142 0.08 -3.86 -4.94
N PHE A 143 0.51 -3.50 -6.15
CA PHE A 143 1.50 -4.27 -6.89
C PHE A 143 2.90 -4.19 -6.24
N GLU A 144 3.31 -3.02 -5.75
CA GLU A 144 4.57 -2.87 -5.01
C GLU A 144 4.57 -3.73 -3.73
N GLU A 145 3.46 -3.83 -3.00
CA GLU A 145 3.37 -4.75 -1.85
C GLU A 145 3.53 -6.24 -2.23
N ALA A 146 3.12 -6.62 -3.44
CA ALA A 146 3.37 -7.95 -3.96
C ALA A 146 4.87 -8.16 -4.28
N VAL A 147 5.56 -7.12 -4.79
CA VAL A 147 7.03 -7.14 -4.99
C VAL A 147 7.74 -7.20 -3.63
N HIS A 148 7.26 -6.50 -2.62
CA HIS A 148 7.81 -6.57 -1.26
C HIS A 148 7.63 -7.98 -0.67
N THR A 149 6.43 -8.56 -0.79
CA THR A 149 6.16 -9.94 -0.37
C THR A 149 7.10 -10.94 -1.07
N HIS A 150 7.28 -10.79 -2.40
CA HIS A 150 8.24 -11.59 -3.17
C HIS A 150 9.68 -11.42 -2.67
N THR A 151 10.06 -10.22 -2.24
CA THR A 151 11.39 -9.95 -1.64
C THR A 151 11.62 -10.82 -0.42
N PHE A 152 10.65 -10.92 0.49
CA PHE A 152 10.78 -11.73 1.69
C PHE A 152 10.81 -13.23 1.39
N GLN A 153 10.01 -13.69 0.43
CA GLN A 153 10.09 -15.07 -0.06
C GLN A 153 11.48 -15.37 -0.64
N TYR A 154 12.02 -14.50 -1.50
CA TYR A 154 13.34 -14.68 -2.10
C TYR A 154 14.47 -14.71 -1.06
N ILE A 155 14.42 -13.83 -0.05
CA ILE A 155 15.39 -13.82 1.05
C ILE A 155 15.32 -15.11 1.87
N VAL A 156 14.12 -15.56 2.24
CA VAL A 156 13.88 -16.77 3.04
C VAL A 156 14.43 -18.01 2.34
N GLU A 157 14.11 -18.19 1.05
CA GLU A 157 14.64 -19.29 0.25
C GLU A 157 16.16 -19.21 0.10
N SER A 158 16.69 -18.02 -0.22
CA SER A 158 18.13 -17.81 -0.43
C SER A 158 18.96 -18.20 0.80
N LEU A 159 18.51 -17.80 1.99
CA LEU A 159 19.19 -18.09 3.25
C LEU A 159 18.91 -19.51 3.77
N GLY A 160 17.96 -20.25 3.17
CA GLY A 160 17.52 -21.57 3.62
C GLY A 160 16.85 -21.52 4.99
N LEU A 161 16.01 -20.50 5.23
CA LEU A 161 15.22 -20.37 6.46
C LEU A 161 13.96 -21.22 6.37
N ASP A 162 13.37 -21.55 7.52
CA ASP A 162 12.06 -22.21 7.58
C ASP A 162 10.96 -21.20 7.21
N GLU A 163 10.34 -21.41 6.05
CA GLU A 163 9.25 -20.57 5.53
C GLU A 163 8.07 -20.54 6.50
N GLY A 164 7.72 -21.68 7.09
CA GLY A 164 6.65 -21.80 8.07
C GLY A 164 6.93 -20.97 9.30
N GLU A 165 8.14 -21.06 9.87
CA GLU A 165 8.56 -20.26 11.02
C GLU A 165 8.45 -18.75 10.72
N LEU A 166 8.99 -18.31 9.57
CA LEU A 166 9.08 -16.89 9.25
C LEU A 166 7.71 -16.28 8.92
N PHE A 167 6.91 -16.92 8.06
CA PHE A 167 5.60 -16.41 7.67
C PHE A 167 4.55 -16.61 8.79
N ASN A 168 4.75 -17.58 9.68
CA ASN A 168 3.87 -17.77 10.84
C ASN A 168 4.25 -16.89 12.04
N MET A 169 5.38 -16.17 11.98
CA MET A 169 5.92 -15.47 13.14
C MET A 169 4.96 -14.42 13.71
N TYR A 170 4.10 -13.83 12.87
CA TYR A 170 3.07 -12.89 13.33
C TYR A 170 1.99 -13.53 14.22
N ARG A 171 1.90 -14.86 14.28
CA ARG A 171 1.00 -15.61 15.19
C ARG A 171 1.75 -16.21 16.39
N GLU A 172 3.07 -16.30 16.34
CA GLU A 172 3.89 -16.99 17.36
C GLU A 172 4.66 -16.02 18.26
N VAL A 173 4.99 -14.82 17.78
CA VAL A 173 5.77 -13.83 18.51
C VAL A 173 4.85 -12.71 19.02
N PRO A 174 4.64 -12.58 20.35
CA PRO A 174 3.69 -11.62 20.90
C PRO A 174 3.89 -10.17 20.41
N SER A 175 5.13 -9.68 20.38
CA SER A 175 5.41 -8.31 19.93
C SER A 175 5.09 -8.05 18.45
N ILE A 176 5.05 -9.10 17.61
CA ILE A 176 4.67 -9.01 16.19
C ILE A 176 3.15 -9.18 16.08
N THR A 177 2.58 -10.14 16.80
CA THR A 177 1.13 -10.39 16.88
C THR A 177 0.37 -9.15 17.34
N ASP A 178 0.82 -8.51 18.42
CA ASP A 178 0.12 -7.37 19.00
C ASP A 178 0.09 -6.17 18.04
N LYS A 179 1.16 -5.97 17.26
CA LYS A 179 1.22 -4.95 16.21
C LYS A 179 0.24 -5.25 15.07
N ALA A 180 0.29 -6.48 14.53
CA ALA A 180 -0.61 -6.89 13.44
C ALA A 180 -2.08 -6.85 13.87
N ALA A 181 -2.40 -7.37 15.06
CA ALA A 181 -3.74 -7.37 15.62
C ALA A 181 -4.25 -5.96 15.93
N TRP A 182 -3.38 -5.04 16.34
CA TRP A 182 -3.75 -3.64 16.53
C TRP A 182 -4.20 -2.99 15.21
N ALA A 183 -3.45 -3.19 14.12
CA ALA A 183 -3.80 -2.62 12.82
C ALA A 183 -5.10 -3.19 12.26
N LEU A 184 -5.26 -4.52 12.33
CA LEU A 184 -6.44 -5.22 11.84
C LEU A 184 -7.76 -4.78 12.50
N LYS A 185 -7.73 -4.29 13.74
CA LYS A 185 -8.93 -3.72 14.40
C LYS A 185 -9.50 -2.51 13.65
N HIS A 186 -8.66 -1.79 12.90
CA HIS A 186 -9.11 -0.63 12.13
C HIS A 186 -9.73 -1.03 10.78
N THR A 187 -9.22 -2.10 10.16
CA THR A 187 -9.78 -2.64 8.91
C THR A 187 -11.05 -3.45 9.12
N GLN A 188 -11.21 -4.14 10.26
CA GLN A 188 -12.34 -5.03 10.53
C GLN A 188 -13.71 -4.34 10.37
N ASN A 189 -13.82 -3.05 10.71
CA ASN A 189 -15.06 -2.31 10.53
C ASN A 189 -15.38 -2.05 9.05
N LEU A 190 -14.36 -2.04 8.18
CA LEU A 190 -14.49 -1.82 6.74
C LEU A 190 -14.74 -3.12 5.97
N ASP A 191 -14.42 -4.27 6.56
CA ASP A 191 -14.69 -5.60 6.01
C ASP A 191 -16.19 -5.96 6.04
N ASP A 192 -17.01 -5.21 6.80
CA ASP A 192 -18.47 -5.34 6.73
C ASP A 192 -18.96 -4.99 5.31
N PRO A 193 -19.59 -5.93 4.58
CA PRO A 193 -20.13 -5.69 3.25
C PRO A 193 -21.13 -4.53 3.20
N GLU A 194 -21.76 -4.20 4.33
CA GLU A 194 -22.71 -3.10 4.49
C GLU A 194 -22.07 -1.77 4.89
N PHE A 195 -20.78 -1.73 5.23
CA PHE A 195 -20.09 -0.49 5.55
C PHE A 195 -20.13 0.50 4.36
N ARG A 196 -20.57 1.73 4.61
CA ARG A 196 -20.60 2.82 3.61
C ARG A 196 -20.09 4.10 4.27
N THR A 197 -19.17 4.77 3.57
CA THR A 197 -18.84 6.17 3.84
C THR A 197 -20.05 7.07 3.51
N GLY A 198 -20.10 8.27 4.09
CA GLY A 198 -21.17 9.25 3.85
C GLY A 198 -21.78 9.85 5.13
N THR A 199 -21.52 9.25 6.30
CA THR A 199 -21.79 9.87 7.61
C THR A 199 -20.46 10.31 8.24
N PRO A 200 -20.47 11.35 9.10
CA PRO A 200 -19.26 11.77 9.81
C PRO A 200 -18.59 10.65 10.61
N GLU A 201 -19.36 9.72 11.17
CA GLU A 201 -18.87 8.58 11.93
C GLU A 201 -18.17 7.56 11.02
N ALA A 202 -18.81 7.16 9.92
CA ALA A 202 -18.23 6.21 8.98
C ALA A 202 -17.01 6.80 8.25
N ASP A 203 -17.06 8.07 7.87
CA ASP A 203 -15.92 8.76 7.25
C ASP A 203 -14.72 8.82 8.23
N ARG A 204 -14.96 8.97 9.54
CA ARG A 204 -13.91 8.90 10.56
C ARG A 204 -13.34 7.50 10.73
N ASP A 205 -14.17 6.47 10.66
CA ASP A 205 -13.69 5.08 10.71
C ASP A 205 -12.81 4.75 9.52
N PHE A 206 -13.20 5.17 8.31
CA PHE A 206 -12.36 5.07 7.13
C PHE A 206 -11.03 5.85 7.29
N LEU A 207 -11.07 7.08 7.82
CA LEU A 207 -9.85 7.84 8.11
C LEU A 207 -8.95 7.17 9.15
N ARG A 208 -9.50 6.49 10.16
CA ARG A 208 -8.72 5.75 11.15
C ARG A 208 -7.96 4.59 10.53
N ASP A 209 -8.56 3.88 9.58
CA ASP A 209 -7.88 2.84 8.80
C ASP A 209 -6.71 3.42 8.01
N LEU A 210 -6.94 4.52 7.29
CA LEU A 210 -5.86 5.21 6.55
C LEU A 210 -4.71 5.63 7.48
N VAL A 211 -5.00 6.15 8.67
CA VAL A 211 -3.96 6.49 9.66
C VAL A 211 -3.25 5.24 10.19
N ALA A 212 -3.99 4.17 10.46
CA ALA A 212 -3.42 2.92 10.95
C ALA A 212 -2.42 2.32 9.96
N PHE A 213 -2.75 2.27 8.68
CA PHE A 213 -1.90 1.65 7.65
C PHE A 213 -0.84 2.61 7.12
N TYR A 214 -1.22 3.75 6.54
CA TYR A 214 -0.24 4.64 5.91
C TYR A 214 0.67 5.35 6.91
N VAL A 215 0.12 5.83 8.03
CA VAL A 215 0.90 6.66 8.98
C VAL A 215 1.64 5.79 10.00
N ILE A 216 0.96 4.81 10.61
CA ILE A 216 1.54 4.02 11.69
C ILE A 216 2.26 2.78 11.16
N PHE A 217 1.61 1.99 10.31
CA PHE A 217 2.19 0.74 9.82
C PHE A 217 3.37 1.02 8.88
N GLU A 218 3.10 1.66 7.76
CA GLU A 218 4.10 2.02 6.75
C GLU A 218 4.98 3.18 7.25
N GLY A 219 4.38 4.27 7.73
CA GLY A 219 5.12 5.49 8.10
C GLY A 219 5.92 5.46 9.40
N MET A 220 5.71 4.49 10.30
CA MET A 220 6.45 4.40 11.57
C MET A 220 7.07 3.02 11.81
N TRP A 221 6.29 1.96 11.73
CA TRP A 221 6.78 0.61 12.06
C TRP A 221 7.74 0.08 11.01
N PHE A 222 7.46 0.30 9.73
CA PHE A 222 8.39 -0.07 8.66
C PHE A 222 9.68 0.73 8.76
N TYR A 223 9.60 2.06 8.92
CA TYR A 223 10.80 2.91 9.12
C TYR A 223 11.68 2.47 10.29
N THR A 224 11.07 2.02 11.39
CA THR A 224 11.82 1.45 12.52
C THR A 224 12.54 0.15 12.12
N GLY A 225 11.86 -0.71 11.35
CA GLY A 225 12.44 -1.96 10.83
C GLY A 225 13.54 -1.72 9.79
N PHE A 226 13.37 -0.74 8.91
CA PHE A 226 14.37 -0.32 7.93
C PHE A 226 15.65 0.12 8.62
N ALA A 227 15.57 0.95 9.65
CA ALA A 227 16.74 1.41 10.39
C ALA A 227 17.57 0.24 10.96
N GLN A 228 16.96 -0.86 11.39
CA GLN A 228 17.65 -2.03 11.93
C GLN A 228 18.44 -2.78 10.85
N ILE A 229 17.81 -3.06 9.70
CA ILE A 229 18.45 -3.78 8.59
C ILE A 229 19.50 -2.92 7.89
N LEU A 230 19.19 -1.65 7.61
CA LEU A 230 20.15 -0.73 7.01
C LEU A 230 21.34 -0.45 7.93
N SER A 231 21.19 -0.58 9.25
CA SER A 231 22.33 -0.54 10.19
C SER A 231 23.28 -1.75 10.03
N LEU A 232 22.79 -2.93 9.64
CA LEU A 232 23.66 -4.04 9.23
C LEU A 232 24.35 -3.74 7.91
N GLY A 233 23.59 -3.25 6.92
CA GLY A 233 24.13 -2.87 5.61
C GLY A 233 25.28 -1.86 5.72
N ARG A 234 25.13 -0.83 6.56
CA ARG A 234 26.17 0.17 6.84
C ARG A 234 27.44 -0.41 7.47
N ARG A 235 27.35 -1.59 8.11
CA ARG A 235 28.49 -2.34 8.65
C ARG A 235 28.99 -3.42 7.69
N ASN A 236 28.56 -3.37 6.43
CA ASN A 236 28.87 -4.34 5.39
C ASN A 236 28.45 -5.78 5.76
N LYS A 237 27.29 -5.90 6.44
CA LYS A 237 26.67 -7.17 6.81
C LYS A 237 25.28 -7.28 6.18
N MET A 238 24.94 -8.45 5.64
CA MET A 238 23.65 -8.71 4.99
C MET A 238 23.33 -7.64 3.93
N VAL A 239 24.28 -7.40 3.03
CA VAL A 239 24.25 -6.27 2.09
C VAL A 239 23.21 -6.46 0.98
N GLY A 240 22.94 -7.70 0.57
CA GLY A 240 21.88 -8.02 -0.38
C GLY A 240 20.49 -7.78 0.22
N ILE A 241 20.26 -8.17 1.48
CA ILE A 241 19.03 -7.82 2.19
C ILE A 241 18.93 -6.29 2.37
N ALA A 242 20.02 -5.63 2.75
CA ALA A 242 20.02 -4.19 2.96
C ALA A 242 19.76 -3.40 1.66
N GLU A 243 20.25 -3.87 0.51
CA GLU A 243 19.95 -3.26 -0.80
C GLU A 243 18.48 -3.44 -1.18
N GLN A 244 17.91 -4.63 -1.01
CA GLN A 244 16.46 -4.83 -1.22
C GLN A 244 15.63 -3.91 -0.32
N TYR A 245 16.02 -3.72 0.94
CA TYR A 245 15.37 -2.78 1.85
C TYR A 245 15.52 -1.30 1.45
N GLN A 246 16.53 -0.95 0.65
CA GLN A 246 16.65 0.40 0.09
C GLN A 246 15.67 0.63 -1.06
N TYR A 247 15.27 -0.42 -1.79
CA TYR A 247 14.23 -0.31 -2.80
C TYR A 247 12.82 -0.27 -2.19
N ILE A 248 12.60 -0.97 -1.07
CA ILE A 248 11.32 -0.94 -0.34
C ILE A 248 11.10 0.45 0.32
N LEU A 249 12.17 1.09 0.81
CA LEU A 249 12.14 2.42 1.43
C LEU A 249 11.93 3.55 0.40
#